data_AF-A0A9P3CPZ9-F1
#
_entry.id   AF-A0A9P3CPZ9-F1
#
_cell.length_a   1.000
_cell.length_b   1.000
_cell.length_c   1.000
_cell.angle_alpha   90.00
_cell.angle_beta   90.00
_cell.angle_gamma   90.00
#
_symmetry.space_group_name_H-M   'P 1'
#
loop_
_entity.id
_entity.type
_entity.pdbx_description
1 polymer ?
#
loop_
_entity_poly.entity_id
_entity_poly.type
_entity_poly.pdbx_seq_one_letter_code
_entity_poly.pdbx_strand_id
1 'polypeptide(L)'
;MPSALKLAAVTLAVGLAAAAPAPAKRQDDGSWSPGKYEGAGTPYDDGKWSPGKYPGGGSNGGGGSQQPVAPQPYRGHAKGQPEKSLNVQLGPRPWYLVDNMDDGPLKEKLESCSEGPFKTSSFSISHRGAALQFPEHSREGYEAAARMGAGIIECDVSFTSDRELVCRHSNCDLHYTTNILAIPELAAKCSEPFVPFNPETGDLATAKCCTSDITLAEYKTLCAEMESGTFNALNTSQYNGRLGQTPDWRTNLYAADCAEPVSLKEQIALVDSYGLNFTAEAKTPEIDMPFDGNYTQENFVQQIVDTFDSASIDPSRVWLQSFLPADIFYWIDNAPAYGEQAVYLDERADLNATGYDEAVASLPGLAERGVKIIAPSIWQLITADNETQSIIPSTYATAAKDAGLEIITWSFERSGPLESGGGYYYSSVNNLINNDGDQFEVIDVIAQQVGATKIFSDWPGTSTYYANCFGLE
;
A
#
# COMPACT_ATOMS: atom_id res chain seq x y z
N MET A 1 -18.06 -96.35 -31.12
CA MET A 1 -18.73 -96.58 -32.42
C MET A 1 -18.91 -95.22 -33.11
N PRO A 2 -18.72 -95.14 -34.43
CA PRO A 2 -18.23 -93.94 -35.13
C PRO A 2 -19.33 -93.20 -35.92
N SER A 3 -19.06 -91.96 -36.36
CA SER A 3 -19.47 -91.48 -37.68
C SER A 3 -18.85 -90.12 -38.01
N ALA A 4 -18.18 -90.06 -39.16
CA ALA A 4 -17.57 -88.89 -39.77
C ALA A 4 -18.61 -87.94 -40.41
N LEU A 5 -18.27 -86.66 -40.60
CA LEU A 5 -18.43 -85.96 -41.88
C LEU A 5 -17.67 -84.61 -41.91
N LYS A 6 -17.22 -84.23 -43.11
CA LYS A 6 -16.31 -83.13 -43.46
C LYS A 6 -17.03 -81.78 -43.66
N LEU A 7 -16.27 -80.71 -43.38
CA LEU A 7 -16.17 -79.37 -43.99
C LEU A 7 -17.31 -78.80 -44.88
N ALA A 8 -17.80 -77.61 -44.52
CA ALA A 8 -17.87 -76.43 -45.40
C ALA A 8 -18.01 -75.15 -44.53
N ALA A 9 -17.18 -74.14 -44.81
CA ALA A 9 -17.22 -72.83 -44.17
C ALA A 9 -18.22 -71.92 -44.91
N VAL A 10 -19.05 -71.18 -44.16
CA VAL A 10 -19.89 -70.10 -44.69
C VAL A 10 -19.74 -68.88 -43.79
N THR A 11 -19.34 -67.78 -44.42
CA THR A 11 -19.11 -66.44 -43.90
C THR A 11 -20.42 -65.76 -43.52
N LEU A 12 -20.49 -65.11 -42.36
CA LEU A 12 -21.47 -64.05 -42.08
C LEU A 12 -20.78 -62.88 -41.39
N ALA A 13 -20.84 -61.70 -42.03
CA ALA A 13 -20.23 -60.46 -41.58
C ALA A 13 -21.08 -59.77 -40.51
N VAL A 14 -20.45 -59.32 -39.43
CA VAL A 14 -21.04 -58.47 -38.39
C VAL A 14 -20.55 -57.04 -38.63
N GLY A 15 -21.49 -56.11 -38.85
CA GLY A 15 -21.20 -54.69 -39.02
C GLY A 15 -20.85 -54.02 -37.69
N LEU A 16 -19.65 -53.41 -37.61
CA LEU A 16 -19.31 -52.42 -36.60
C LEU A 16 -19.71 -51.04 -37.10
N ALA A 17 -20.54 -50.33 -36.33
CA ALA A 17 -20.81 -48.92 -36.52
C ALA A 17 -19.57 -48.11 -36.08
N ALA A 18 -19.00 -47.33 -37.00
CA ALA A 18 -17.89 -46.43 -36.71
C ALA A 18 -18.41 -45.12 -36.07
N ALA A 19 -17.75 -44.71 -34.99
CA ALA A 19 -17.96 -43.42 -34.33
C ALA A 19 -17.56 -42.25 -35.25
N ALA A 20 -18.29 -41.15 -35.17
CA ALA A 20 -17.95 -39.89 -35.86
C ALA A 20 -16.64 -39.31 -35.29
N PRO A 21 -15.77 -38.71 -36.13
CA PRO A 21 -14.51 -38.12 -35.66
C PRO A 21 -14.77 -36.84 -34.87
N ALA A 22 -13.97 -36.64 -33.81
CA ALA A 22 -13.88 -35.37 -33.07
C ALA A 22 -13.46 -34.21 -34.00
N PRO A 23 -13.92 -32.97 -33.77
CA PRO A 23 -13.46 -31.83 -34.54
C PRO A 23 -11.95 -31.63 -34.33
N ALA A 24 -11.22 -31.49 -35.44
CA ALA A 24 -9.78 -31.28 -35.43
C ALA A 24 -9.43 -30.00 -34.63
N LYS A 25 -8.45 -30.10 -33.71
CA LYS A 25 -7.77 -28.93 -33.13
C LYS A 25 -7.27 -28.05 -34.28
N ARG A 26 -7.60 -26.76 -34.27
CA ARG A 26 -6.97 -25.79 -35.19
C ARG A 26 -5.46 -25.85 -34.94
N GLN A 27 -4.70 -26.32 -35.93
CA GLN A 27 -3.25 -26.19 -35.94
C GLN A 27 -2.93 -24.71 -36.15
N ASP A 28 -2.58 -24.02 -35.08
CA ASP A 28 -1.89 -22.75 -35.20
C ASP A 28 -0.40 -23.06 -35.44
N ASP A 29 0.09 -22.67 -36.61
CA ASP A 29 1.46 -22.90 -37.06
C ASP A 29 2.44 -21.82 -36.58
N GLY A 30 1.97 -20.89 -35.72
CA GLY A 30 2.77 -19.79 -35.18
C GLY A 30 3.18 -18.74 -36.22
N SER A 31 2.75 -18.88 -37.48
CA SER A 31 3.07 -17.93 -38.54
C SER A 31 2.04 -16.80 -38.57
N TRP A 32 2.48 -15.56 -38.74
CA TRP A 32 1.58 -14.41 -38.84
C TRP A 32 1.33 -14.06 -40.32
N SER A 33 0.08 -13.76 -40.66
CA SER A 33 -0.28 -13.11 -41.92
C SER A 33 -1.44 -12.13 -41.71
N PRO A 34 -1.54 -11.05 -42.54
CA PRO A 34 -2.62 -10.08 -42.42
C PRO A 34 -4.01 -10.72 -42.51
N GLY A 35 -4.89 -10.46 -41.55
CA GLY A 35 -6.26 -11.01 -41.50
C GLY A 35 -6.40 -12.38 -40.82
N LYS A 36 -5.30 -13.01 -40.38
CA LYS A 36 -5.32 -14.35 -39.75
C LYS A 36 -6.08 -14.36 -38.41
N TYR A 37 -5.95 -13.30 -37.63
CA TYR A 37 -6.49 -13.22 -36.26
C TYR A 37 -7.68 -12.29 -36.13
N GLU A 38 -7.85 -11.34 -37.06
CA GLU A 38 -8.95 -10.37 -37.02
C GLU A 38 -10.29 -10.99 -37.47
N GLY A 39 -10.24 -12.09 -38.24
CA GLY A 39 -11.41 -12.78 -38.77
C GLY A 39 -11.77 -12.34 -40.20
N ALA A 40 -12.52 -13.18 -40.92
CA ALA A 40 -12.90 -12.87 -42.29
C ALA A 40 -13.90 -11.69 -42.33
N GLY A 41 -13.51 -10.57 -42.91
CA GLY A 41 -14.38 -9.40 -43.14
C GLY A 41 -14.18 -8.23 -42.17
N THR A 42 -13.26 -8.32 -41.20
CA THR A 42 -12.80 -7.16 -40.43
C THR A 42 -11.79 -6.34 -41.24
N PRO A 43 -11.96 -5.01 -41.35
CA PRO A 43 -10.95 -4.15 -41.95
C PRO A 43 -9.62 -4.28 -41.20
N TYR A 44 -8.54 -4.46 -41.95
CA TYR A 44 -7.18 -4.56 -41.44
C TYR A 44 -6.73 -3.22 -40.83
N ASP A 45 -6.37 -3.22 -39.54
CA ASP A 45 -5.71 -2.11 -38.86
C ASP A 45 -4.23 -2.45 -38.66
N ASP A 46 -3.36 -1.83 -39.45
CA ASP A 46 -1.91 -2.06 -39.40
C ASP A 46 -1.21 -1.42 -38.18
N GLY A 47 -1.97 -0.84 -37.25
CA GLY A 47 -1.45 -0.13 -36.07
C GLY A 47 -0.65 1.14 -36.39
N LYS A 48 -0.41 1.45 -37.66
CA LYS A 48 0.34 2.63 -38.09
C LYS A 48 -0.58 3.83 -38.12
N TRP A 49 -0.16 4.91 -37.49
CA TRP A 49 -0.91 6.16 -37.49
C TRP A 49 -0.84 6.82 -38.87
N SER A 50 -1.98 7.30 -39.38
CA SER A 50 -2.05 8.19 -40.53
C SER A 50 -3.11 9.28 -40.28
N PRO A 51 -2.92 10.51 -40.81
CA PRO A 51 -3.90 11.59 -40.63
C PRO A 51 -5.29 11.18 -41.14
N GLY A 52 -6.29 11.16 -40.25
CA GLY A 52 -7.68 10.80 -40.56
C GLY A 52 -8.08 9.34 -40.32
N LYS A 53 -7.14 8.46 -39.90
CA LYS A 53 -7.43 7.03 -39.61
C LYS A 53 -8.37 6.83 -38.42
N TYR A 54 -8.25 7.68 -37.40
CA TYR A 54 -9.15 7.71 -36.26
C TYR A 54 -10.04 8.96 -36.36
N PRO A 55 -11.38 8.83 -36.28
CA PRO A 55 -12.26 9.99 -36.34
C PRO A 55 -12.15 10.79 -35.04
N GLY A 56 -11.28 11.81 -35.08
CA GLY A 56 -11.05 12.72 -33.97
C GLY A 56 -9.80 13.57 -34.21
N GLY A 57 -9.90 14.57 -35.07
CA GLY A 57 -8.77 15.45 -35.36
C GLY A 57 -8.97 16.42 -36.52
N GLY A 58 -10.19 16.93 -36.71
CA GLY A 58 -10.41 18.12 -37.52
C GLY A 58 -10.05 19.34 -36.68
N SER A 59 -8.84 19.86 -36.87
CA SER A 59 -8.45 21.18 -36.37
C SER A 59 -9.32 22.24 -37.07
N ASN A 60 -10.27 22.80 -36.33
CA ASN A 60 -10.81 24.11 -36.65
C ASN A 60 -10.42 25.05 -35.52
N GLY A 61 -9.53 25.98 -35.84
CA GLY A 61 -9.14 27.07 -34.97
C GLY A 61 -10.36 27.89 -34.59
N GLY A 62 -10.67 27.90 -33.30
CA GLY A 62 -11.65 28.77 -32.67
C GLY A 62 -11.25 28.91 -31.22
N GLY A 63 -10.65 30.05 -30.87
CA GLY A 63 -10.32 30.39 -29.50
C GLY A 63 -11.58 30.35 -28.63
N GLY A 64 -11.65 29.36 -27.76
CA GLY A 64 -12.63 29.24 -26.71
C GLY A 64 -11.91 28.79 -25.45
N SER A 65 -11.81 29.69 -24.47
CA SER A 65 -11.33 29.40 -23.13
C SER A 65 -12.07 28.20 -22.55
N GLN A 66 -11.41 27.03 -22.50
CA GLN A 66 -11.86 25.97 -21.62
C GLN A 66 -11.51 26.42 -20.20
N GLN A 67 -12.54 26.90 -19.49
CA GLN A 67 -12.42 27.07 -18.06
C GLN A 67 -12.19 25.70 -17.42
N PRO A 68 -11.33 25.59 -16.39
CA PRO A 68 -11.18 24.35 -15.65
C PRO A 68 -12.55 23.99 -15.06
N VAL A 69 -12.98 22.76 -15.30
CA VAL A 69 -14.17 22.21 -14.66
C VAL A 69 -13.81 22.09 -13.18
N ALA A 70 -14.38 22.95 -12.34
CA ALA A 70 -14.19 22.87 -10.90
C ALA A 70 -14.59 21.46 -10.42
N PRO A 71 -13.82 20.84 -9.51
CA PRO A 71 -14.19 19.57 -8.91
C PRO A 71 -15.58 19.71 -8.29
N GLN A 72 -16.49 18.80 -8.66
CA GLN A 72 -17.81 18.78 -8.05
C GLN A 72 -17.64 18.46 -6.56
N PRO A 73 -18.13 19.29 -5.62
CA PRO A 73 -18.10 18.95 -4.22
C PRO A 73 -18.92 17.68 -4.01
N TYR A 74 -18.30 16.68 -3.38
CA TYR A 74 -18.97 15.46 -2.99
C TYR A 74 -20.17 15.82 -2.09
N ARG A 75 -21.37 15.43 -2.52
CA ARG A 75 -22.57 15.51 -1.69
C ARG A 75 -22.49 14.39 -0.66
N GLY A 76 -22.14 14.74 0.56
CA GLY A 76 -22.09 13.84 1.71
C GLY A 76 -23.30 12.91 1.76
N HIS A 77 -23.05 11.64 2.04
CA HIS A 77 -24.11 10.67 2.33
C HIS A 77 -24.94 11.18 3.51
N ALA A 78 -26.26 11.24 3.31
CA ALA A 78 -27.21 11.64 4.34
C ALA A 78 -27.10 10.70 5.55
N LYS A 79 -26.90 11.28 6.74
CA LYS A 79 -26.93 10.57 8.03
C LYS A 79 -28.27 9.79 8.13
N GLY A 80 -28.19 8.47 8.33
CA GLY A 80 -29.36 7.63 8.63
C GLY A 80 -29.71 6.51 7.64
N GLN A 81 -28.81 6.13 6.71
CA GLN A 81 -28.95 4.87 5.98
C GLN A 81 -28.32 3.73 6.82
N PRO A 82 -28.89 2.52 6.84
CA PRO A 82 -28.25 1.37 7.49
C PRO A 82 -26.85 1.19 6.91
N GLU A 83 -25.84 1.01 7.78
CA GLU A 83 -24.45 0.76 7.38
C GLU A 83 -24.43 -0.29 6.29
N LYS A 84 -24.07 0.14 5.08
CA LYS A 84 -23.98 -0.77 3.96
C LYS A 84 -22.71 -1.57 4.23
N SER A 85 -22.86 -2.80 4.70
CA SER A 85 -21.73 -3.71 4.93
C SER A 85 -20.82 -3.68 3.71
N LEU A 86 -19.56 -3.27 3.91
CA LEU A 86 -18.62 -3.12 2.82
C LEU A 86 -18.41 -4.49 2.15
N ASN A 87 -18.59 -4.54 0.84
CA ASN A 87 -18.26 -5.74 0.08
C ASN A 87 -16.75 -5.77 -0.15
N VAL A 88 -16.03 -6.57 0.65
CA VAL A 88 -14.56 -6.65 0.61
C VAL A 88 -14.09 -7.30 -0.69
N GLN A 89 -13.11 -6.68 -1.31
CA GLN A 89 -12.48 -7.05 -2.58
C GLN A 89 -10.96 -7.03 -2.40
N LEU A 90 -10.38 -8.19 -2.13
CA LEU A 90 -8.96 -8.31 -1.79
C LEU A 90 -8.00 -8.02 -2.98
N GLY A 91 -8.51 -8.03 -4.21
CA GLY A 91 -7.71 -7.95 -5.44
C GLY A 91 -6.93 -9.25 -5.70
N PRO A 92 -6.18 -9.39 -6.79
CA PRO A 92 -5.56 -10.67 -7.16
C PRO A 92 -4.33 -11.07 -6.33
N ARG A 93 -3.75 -10.12 -5.56
CA ARG A 93 -2.46 -10.30 -4.89
C ARG A 93 -2.42 -11.50 -3.92
N PRO A 94 -3.39 -11.72 -3.02
CA PRO A 94 -3.32 -12.85 -2.09
C PRO A 94 -3.15 -14.20 -2.81
N TRP A 95 -3.92 -14.45 -3.87
CA TRP A 95 -3.83 -15.68 -4.65
C TRP A 95 -2.49 -15.81 -5.38
N TYR A 96 -1.97 -14.72 -5.95
CA TYR A 96 -0.64 -14.71 -6.55
C TYR A 96 0.44 -15.14 -5.56
N LEU A 97 0.37 -14.65 -4.31
CA LEU A 97 1.31 -15.02 -3.26
C LEU A 97 1.14 -16.48 -2.84
N VAL A 98 -0.10 -16.96 -2.60
CA VAL A 98 -0.37 -18.37 -2.26
C VAL A 98 0.14 -19.33 -3.34
N ASP A 99 -0.11 -19.02 -4.62
CA ASP A 99 0.36 -19.83 -5.76
C ASP A 99 1.89 -19.88 -5.83
N ASN A 100 2.56 -18.83 -5.33
CA ASN A 100 4.02 -18.71 -5.33
C ASN A 100 4.68 -19.36 -4.10
N MET A 101 3.91 -19.73 -3.07
CA MET A 101 4.44 -20.41 -1.88
C MET A 101 4.95 -21.82 -2.18
N ASP A 102 5.97 -22.23 -1.42
CA ASP A 102 6.36 -23.63 -1.28
C ASP A 102 5.20 -24.47 -0.70
N ASP A 103 5.13 -25.75 -1.10
CA ASP A 103 4.08 -26.64 -0.61
C ASP A 103 4.27 -26.92 0.89
N GLY A 104 3.22 -26.70 1.68
CA GLY A 104 3.25 -26.91 3.11
C GLY A 104 1.91 -26.68 3.79
N PRO A 105 1.81 -26.95 5.11
CA PRO A 105 0.56 -26.82 5.86
C PRO A 105 -0.04 -25.41 5.83
N LEU A 106 0.81 -24.37 5.80
CA LEU A 106 0.36 -22.98 5.71
C LEU A 106 -0.31 -22.70 4.36
N LYS A 107 0.32 -23.11 3.25
CA LYS A 107 -0.26 -23.02 1.92
C LYS A 107 -1.59 -23.76 1.83
N GLU A 108 -1.65 -25.03 2.27
CA GLU A 108 -2.90 -25.82 2.29
C GLU A 108 -4.01 -25.12 3.08
N LYS A 109 -3.64 -24.50 4.22
CA LYS A 109 -4.57 -23.72 5.05
C LYS A 109 -5.07 -22.48 4.30
N LEU A 110 -4.19 -21.70 3.66
CA LEU A 110 -4.58 -20.52 2.90
C LEU A 110 -5.46 -20.90 1.69
N GLU A 111 -5.07 -21.90 0.90
CA GLU A 111 -5.86 -22.42 -0.22
C GLU A 111 -7.29 -22.79 0.19
N SER A 112 -7.48 -23.34 1.40
CA SER A 112 -8.81 -23.68 1.94
C SER A 112 -9.72 -22.45 2.16
N CYS A 113 -9.16 -21.25 2.23
CA CYS A 113 -9.85 -19.97 2.44
C CYS A 113 -10.09 -19.17 1.16
N SER A 114 -9.63 -19.66 0.00
CA SER A 114 -9.60 -18.93 -1.28
C SER A 114 -10.92 -18.30 -1.74
N GLU A 115 -12.06 -18.93 -1.47
CA GLU A 115 -13.39 -18.51 -1.97
C GLU A 115 -14.30 -17.93 -0.86
N GLY A 116 -13.76 -17.61 0.31
CA GLY A 116 -14.55 -17.14 1.45
C GLY A 116 -15.25 -15.80 1.18
N PRO A 117 -16.40 -15.52 1.81
CA PRO A 117 -16.77 -14.12 2.01
C PRO A 117 -15.73 -13.49 2.94
N PHE A 118 -15.14 -12.39 2.49
CA PHE A 118 -14.17 -11.64 3.29
C PHE A 118 -14.86 -10.45 3.97
N LYS A 119 -14.40 -10.12 5.18
CA LYS A 119 -14.82 -8.94 5.93
C LYS A 119 -13.60 -8.10 6.31
N THR A 120 -13.86 -6.86 6.73
CA THR A 120 -12.83 -5.98 7.26
C THR A 120 -12.21 -6.59 8.52
N SER A 121 -10.92 -6.34 8.76
CA SER A 121 -10.22 -6.79 9.97
C SER A 121 -9.24 -5.72 10.47
N SER A 122 -9.27 -5.43 11.76
CA SER A 122 -8.38 -4.47 12.42
C SER A 122 -6.93 -4.98 12.48
N PHE A 123 -6.71 -6.27 12.25
CA PHE A 123 -5.37 -6.81 12.03
C PHE A 123 -4.71 -6.18 10.79
N SER A 124 -5.50 -5.80 9.78
CA SER A 124 -5.02 -5.13 8.56
C SER A 124 -5.10 -3.62 8.71
N ILE A 125 -3.93 -2.97 8.85
CA ILE A 125 -3.79 -1.52 8.79
C ILE A 125 -3.34 -1.13 7.39
N SER A 126 -4.05 -0.20 6.75
CA SER A 126 -3.63 0.31 5.45
C SER A 126 -2.48 1.30 5.60
N HIS A 127 -1.28 0.91 5.16
CA HIS A 127 -0.11 1.78 5.17
C HIS A 127 -0.25 2.79 4.02
N ARG A 128 -0.59 4.02 4.39
CA ARG A 128 -0.82 5.18 3.49
C ARG A 128 -1.90 4.97 2.44
N GLY A 129 -2.87 4.10 2.74
CA GLY A 129 -3.86 3.60 1.79
C GLY A 129 -3.42 2.29 1.15
N ALA A 130 -3.53 2.18 -0.18
CA ALA A 130 -3.10 1.01 -0.96
C ALA A 130 -1.83 1.35 -1.79
N ALA A 131 -0.79 1.81 -1.10
CA ALA A 131 0.40 2.43 -1.67
C ALA A 131 1.23 1.54 -2.62
N LEU A 132 0.95 0.23 -2.68
CA LEU A 132 1.57 -0.65 -3.66
C LEU A 132 1.20 -0.27 -5.11
N GLN A 133 -0.03 0.24 -5.34
CA GLN A 133 -0.50 0.58 -6.69
C GLN A 133 -1.21 1.93 -6.81
N PHE A 134 -1.53 2.58 -5.69
CA PHE A 134 -2.16 3.89 -5.65
C PHE A 134 -1.19 4.92 -5.06
N PRO A 135 -1.26 6.20 -5.47
CA PRO A 135 -0.48 7.26 -4.82
C PRO A 135 -0.73 7.27 -3.30
N GLU A 136 0.34 7.27 -2.53
CA GLU A 136 0.24 7.25 -1.07
C GLU A 136 -0.47 8.50 -0.53
N HIS A 137 -1.30 8.31 0.50
CA HIS A 137 -2.16 9.33 1.11
C HIS A 137 -3.07 10.10 0.13
N SER A 138 -3.44 9.47 -0.98
CA SER A 138 -4.51 9.95 -1.86
C SER A 138 -5.87 9.44 -1.42
N ARG A 139 -6.93 10.17 -1.78
CA ARG A 139 -8.31 9.71 -1.59
C ARG A 139 -8.54 8.34 -2.22
N GLU A 140 -8.09 8.15 -3.45
CA GLU A 140 -8.23 6.92 -4.21
C GLU A 140 -7.54 5.75 -3.51
N GLY A 141 -6.34 5.98 -2.96
CA GLY A 141 -5.62 5.00 -2.16
C GLY A 141 -6.38 4.58 -0.91
N TYR A 142 -7.06 5.50 -0.22
CA TYR A 142 -7.88 5.18 0.95
C TYR A 142 -9.17 4.44 0.59
N GLU A 143 -9.86 4.85 -0.49
CA GLU A 143 -11.06 4.15 -0.97
C GLU A 143 -10.72 2.71 -1.40
N ALA A 144 -9.55 2.52 -2.04
CA ALA A 144 -9.04 1.21 -2.39
C ALA A 144 -8.73 0.37 -1.15
N ALA A 145 -8.02 0.93 -0.17
CA ALA A 145 -7.71 0.25 1.09
C ALA A 145 -8.96 -0.19 1.88
N ALA A 146 -9.97 0.69 1.98
CA ALA A 146 -11.25 0.34 2.58
C ALA A 146 -11.85 -0.87 1.86
N ARG A 147 -11.97 -0.82 0.52
CA ARG A 147 -12.52 -1.93 -0.28
C ARG A 147 -11.72 -3.22 -0.13
N MET A 148 -10.42 -3.14 0.08
CA MET A 148 -9.55 -4.31 0.33
C MET A 148 -9.74 -4.93 1.71
N GLY A 149 -10.54 -4.31 2.59
CA GLY A 149 -10.90 -4.84 3.90
C GLY A 149 -9.97 -4.42 5.03
N ALA A 150 -9.17 -3.37 4.84
CA ALA A 150 -8.47 -2.74 5.95
C ALA A 150 -9.48 -2.36 7.04
N GLY A 151 -9.22 -2.75 8.29
CA GLY A 151 -10.02 -2.34 9.44
C GLY A 151 -9.61 -0.97 9.98
N ILE A 152 -8.35 -0.59 9.75
CA ILE A 152 -7.76 0.68 10.20
C ILE A 152 -7.09 1.36 9.00
N ILE A 153 -7.33 2.66 8.82
CA ILE A 153 -6.73 3.45 7.75
C ILE A 153 -5.78 4.51 8.33
N GLU A 154 -4.53 4.50 7.87
CA GLU A 154 -3.48 5.43 8.30
C GLU A 154 -3.57 6.79 7.62
N CYS A 155 -3.23 7.83 8.38
CA CYS A 155 -2.80 9.12 7.87
C CYS A 155 -1.47 9.51 8.53
N ASP A 156 -0.43 9.74 7.74
CA ASP A 156 0.79 10.38 8.21
C ASP A 156 0.54 11.88 8.26
N VAL A 157 0.48 12.46 9.45
CA VAL A 157 0.06 13.84 9.62
C VAL A 157 1.26 14.77 9.52
N SER A 158 1.15 15.77 8.67
CA SER A 158 1.99 16.98 8.63
C SER A 158 1.08 18.21 8.64
N PHE A 159 1.65 19.42 8.56
CA PHE A 159 0.91 20.67 8.50
C PHE A 159 1.40 21.61 7.39
N THR A 160 0.48 22.42 6.87
CA THR A 160 0.73 23.43 5.84
C THR A 160 1.23 24.76 6.43
N SER A 161 1.63 25.72 5.59
CA SER A 161 2.07 27.06 6.03
C SER A 161 1.00 27.82 6.83
N ASP A 162 -0.28 27.57 6.56
CA ASP A 162 -1.44 28.06 7.30
C ASP A 162 -1.89 27.12 8.44
N ARG A 163 -1.05 26.14 8.79
CA ARG A 163 -1.17 25.21 9.93
C ARG A 163 -2.41 24.30 9.87
N GLU A 164 -2.87 23.98 8.67
CA GLU A 164 -3.89 22.95 8.48
C GLU A 164 -3.22 21.58 8.36
N LEU A 165 -3.85 20.55 8.94
CA LEU A 165 -3.32 19.20 8.97
C LEU A 165 -3.59 18.44 7.67
N VAL A 166 -2.56 17.83 7.10
CA VAL A 166 -2.61 17.07 5.84
C VAL A 166 -2.00 15.69 5.99
N CYS A 167 -2.49 14.73 5.19
CA CYS A 167 -1.93 13.39 5.16
C CYS A 167 -0.77 13.34 4.15
N ARG A 168 0.47 13.26 4.63
CA ARG A 168 1.70 13.10 3.85
C ARG A 168 2.75 12.38 4.69
N HIS A 169 3.51 11.50 4.06
CA HIS A 169 4.51 10.68 4.72
C HIS A 169 5.61 11.51 5.39
N SER A 170 5.98 12.63 4.79
CA SER A 170 6.93 13.56 5.40
C SER A 170 6.48 14.99 5.20
N ASN A 171 6.95 15.87 6.09
CA ASN A 171 6.77 17.30 5.91
C ASN A 171 7.34 17.80 4.57
N CYS A 172 8.38 17.14 4.04
CA CYS A 172 9.14 17.53 2.86
C CYS A 172 9.21 16.44 1.79
N ASP A 173 8.05 15.90 1.36
CA ASP A 173 7.97 14.82 0.36
C ASP A 173 7.35 15.22 -0.99
N LEU A 174 6.84 16.44 -1.12
CA LEU A 174 5.97 16.82 -2.25
C LEU A 174 6.68 16.69 -3.61
N HIS A 175 7.99 16.90 -3.65
CA HIS A 175 8.80 16.93 -4.86
C HIS A 175 9.06 15.55 -5.50
N TYR A 176 8.76 14.45 -4.80
CA TYR A 176 8.85 13.09 -5.35
C TYR A 176 7.54 12.29 -5.21
N THR A 177 6.48 12.89 -4.67
CA THR A 177 5.16 12.24 -4.46
C THR A 177 3.98 13.03 -5.03
N THR A 178 4.22 14.18 -5.66
CA THR A 178 3.18 15.00 -6.29
C THR A 178 3.67 15.61 -7.59
N ASN A 179 2.80 16.35 -8.28
CA ASN A 179 3.15 17.13 -9.45
C ASN A 179 3.69 18.54 -9.17
N ILE A 180 4.07 18.88 -7.92
CA ILE A 180 4.40 20.25 -7.51
C ILE A 180 5.45 20.94 -8.39
N LEU A 181 6.47 20.22 -8.88
CA LEU A 181 7.53 20.82 -9.71
C LEU A 181 7.00 21.26 -11.09
N ALA A 182 5.91 20.66 -11.57
CA ALA A 182 5.28 21.04 -12.84
C ALA A 182 4.42 22.31 -12.73
N ILE A 183 4.22 22.86 -11.53
CA ILE A 183 3.42 24.05 -11.24
C ILE A 183 4.37 25.19 -10.88
N PRO A 184 4.74 26.09 -11.81
CA PRO A 184 5.84 27.05 -11.61
C PRO A 184 5.67 27.94 -10.37
N GLU A 185 4.45 28.37 -10.08
CA GLU A 185 4.12 29.21 -8.93
C GLU A 185 4.30 28.50 -7.58
N LEU A 186 4.11 27.18 -7.52
CA LEU A 186 4.33 26.38 -6.31
C LEU A 186 5.77 25.89 -6.22
N ALA A 187 6.37 25.49 -7.33
CA ALA A 187 7.78 25.12 -7.41
C ALA A 187 8.70 26.26 -6.93
N ALA A 188 8.33 27.53 -7.19
CA ALA A 188 9.06 28.70 -6.73
C ALA A 188 9.02 28.92 -5.20
N LYS A 189 8.11 28.23 -4.48
CA LYS A 189 7.98 28.31 -3.02
C LYS A 189 8.76 27.22 -2.28
N CYS A 190 9.24 26.21 -2.99
CA CYS A 190 9.97 25.11 -2.38
C CYS A 190 11.17 25.62 -1.59
N SER A 191 11.34 25.10 -0.38
CA SER A 191 12.47 25.35 0.51
C SER A 191 13.84 25.23 -0.17
N GLU A 192 14.00 24.25 -1.07
CA GLU A 192 15.14 24.18 -1.99
C GLU A 192 14.68 24.06 -3.45
N PRO A 193 15.23 24.87 -4.37
CA PRO A 193 14.83 24.84 -5.77
C PRO A 193 15.25 23.54 -6.45
N PHE A 194 14.57 23.21 -7.54
CA PHE A 194 14.92 22.06 -8.36
C PHE A 194 16.33 22.20 -8.98
N VAL A 195 17.15 21.17 -8.79
CA VAL A 195 18.42 20.94 -9.47
C VAL A 195 18.27 19.69 -10.33
N PRO A 196 18.50 19.78 -11.66
CA PRO A 196 18.34 18.63 -12.53
C PRO A 196 19.45 17.59 -12.32
N PHE A 197 19.13 16.36 -12.66
CA PHE A 197 20.10 15.28 -12.80
C PHE A 197 21.24 15.68 -13.74
N ASN A 198 22.46 15.38 -13.34
CA ASN A 198 23.64 15.60 -14.17
C ASN A 198 24.14 14.27 -14.77
N PRO A 199 23.93 14.01 -16.07
CA PRO A 199 24.36 12.77 -16.71
C PRO A 199 25.89 12.64 -16.83
N GLU A 200 26.66 13.72 -16.70
CA GLU A 200 28.12 13.69 -16.79
C GLU A 200 28.78 13.28 -15.47
N THR A 201 28.26 13.77 -14.35
CA THR A 201 28.79 13.47 -13.00
C THR A 201 28.06 12.33 -12.31
N GLY A 202 26.81 12.06 -12.71
CA GLY A 202 25.91 11.14 -12.01
C GLY A 202 25.20 11.76 -10.81
N ASP A 203 25.32 13.08 -10.60
CA ASP A 203 24.63 13.76 -9.50
C ASP A 203 23.11 13.66 -9.69
N LEU A 204 22.43 13.18 -8.66
CA LEU A 204 20.98 13.00 -8.64
C LEU A 204 20.26 14.35 -8.75
N ALA A 205 19.06 14.32 -9.34
CA ALA A 205 18.15 15.45 -9.27
C ALA A 205 17.74 15.70 -7.80
N THR A 206 17.66 16.96 -7.40
CA THR A 206 17.24 17.34 -6.05
C THR A 206 16.21 18.46 -6.09
N ALA A 207 15.40 18.53 -5.05
CA ALA A 207 14.52 19.64 -4.69
C ALA A 207 14.13 19.40 -3.23
N LYS A 208 13.64 20.43 -2.53
CA LYS A 208 13.00 20.25 -1.22
C LYS A 208 11.74 21.09 -1.19
N CYS A 209 10.61 20.45 -1.47
CA CYS A 209 9.29 21.06 -1.37
C CYS A 209 8.54 20.44 -0.19
N CYS A 210 8.15 21.29 0.75
CA CYS A 210 7.49 20.90 1.99
C CYS A 210 6.03 21.35 2.02
N THR A 211 5.20 20.60 2.74
CA THR A 211 3.81 20.97 3.05
C THR A 211 3.74 22.35 3.72
N SER A 212 4.72 22.67 4.57
CA SER A 212 4.87 23.98 5.21
C SER A 212 5.29 25.13 4.28
N ASP A 213 5.63 24.87 3.01
CA ASP A 213 5.97 25.91 2.03
C ASP A 213 4.71 26.53 1.38
N ILE A 214 3.57 25.85 1.47
CA ILE A 214 2.34 26.19 0.75
C ILE A 214 1.12 26.19 1.69
N THR A 215 0.03 26.85 1.28
CA THR A 215 -1.23 26.83 2.05
C THR A 215 -2.02 25.54 1.79
N LEU A 216 -3.01 25.23 2.62
CA LEU A 216 -3.94 24.12 2.33
C LEU A 216 -4.62 24.30 0.98
N ALA A 217 -5.05 25.53 0.67
CA ALA A 217 -5.72 25.83 -0.60
C ALA A 217 -4.83 25.51 -1.80
N GLU A 218 -3.52 25.76 -1.69
CA GLU A 218 -2.53 25.43 -2.73
C GLU A 218 -2.20 23.94 -2.76
N TYR A 219 -2.04 23.31 -1.60
CA TYR A 219 -1.85 21.85 -1.49
C TYR A 219 -2.99 21.09 -2.19
N LYS A 220 -4.23 21.58 -2.06
CA LYS A 220 -5.41 21.03 -2.73
C LYS A 220 -5.45 21.21 -4.25
N THR A 221 -4.51 21.94 -4.83
CA THR A 221 -4.36 22.02 -6.30
C THR A 221 -3.40 20.98 -6.86
N LEU A 222 -2.65 20.27 -6.00
CA LEU A 222 -1.71 19.24 -6.40
C LEU A 222 -2.44 17.96 -6.82
N CYS A 223 -1.78 17.19 -7.67
CA CYS A 223 -2.09 15.78 -7.89
C CYS A 223 -1.12 14.95 -7.04
N ALA A 224 -1.66 14.03 -6.24
CA ALA A 224 -0.86 12.98 -5.63
C ALA A 224 -0.38 12.02 -6.72
N GLU A 225 0.88 11.63 -6.63
CA GLU A 225 1.56 10.78 -7.59
C GLU A 225 2.22 9.61 -6.87
N MET A 226 2.54 8.55 -7.60
CA MET A 226 3.39 7.50 -7.05
C MET A 226 4.74 8.07 -6.60
N GLU A 227 5.26 7.58 -5.48
CA GLU A 227 6.61 7.91 -5.04
C GLU A 227 7.64 7.57 -6.13
N SER A 228 8.55 8.51 -6.41
CA SER A 228 9.69 8.26 -7.30
C SER A 228 10.70 7.32 -6.63
N GLY A 229 11.05 6.22 -7.29
CA GLY A 229 12.14 5.31 -6.91
C GLY A 229 13.49 5.68 -7.51
N THR A 230 13.52 6.67 -8.40
CA THR A 230 14.75 7.25 -8.97
C THR A 230 14.75 8.75 -8.78
N PHE A 231 15.92 9.37 -8.90
CA PHE A 231 16.10 10.82 -8.85
C PHE A 231 16.92 11.30 -10.05
N ASN A 232 16.38 11.08 -11.25
CA ASN A 232 17.07 11.30 -12.52
C ASN A 232 16.34 12.27 -13.47
N ALA A 233 15.44 13.12 -12.95
CA ALA A 233 14.76 14.14 -13.72
C ALA A 233 15.72 15.21 -14.27
N LEU A 234 15.67 15.47 -15.57
CA LEU A 234 16.47 16.50 -16.28
C LEU A 234 15.77 17.87 -16.30
N ASN A 235 14.46 17.90 -16.05
CA ASN A 235 13.65 19.10 -15.97
C ASN A 235 12.38 18.82 -15.16
N THR A 236 11.67 19.88 -14.78
CA THR A 236 10.49 19.78 -13.90
C THR A 236 9.23 19.25 -14.56
N SER A 237 9.18 19.11 -15.89
CA SER A 237 8.03 18.52 -16.59
C SER A 237 8.18 17.01 -16.79
N GLN A 238 9.40 16.48 -16.62
CA GLN A 238 9.65 15.05 -16.69
C GLN A 238 8.95 14.35 -15.51
N TYR A 239 8.43 13.15 -15.75
CA TYR A 239 7.78 12.32 -14.73
C TYR A 239 6.63 13.01 -13.99
N ASN A 240 5.87 13.83 -14.72
CA ASN A 240 4.70 14.54 -14.21
C ASN A 240 4.99 15.45 -13.00
N GLY A 241 6.13 16.15 -12.98
CA GLY A 241 6.44 17.08 -11.89
C GLY A 241 7.17 16.46 -10.70
N ARG A 242 7.82 15.31 -10.90
CA ARG A 242 8.58 14.58 -9.87
C ARG A 242 10.06 14.44 -10.21
N LEU A 243 10.87 14.15 -9.20
CA LEU A 243 12.32 13.93 -9.35
C LEU A 243 12.71 12.65 -10.12
N GLY A 244 11.79 11.71 -10.32
CA GLY A 244 12.09 10.52 -11.11
C GLY A 244 10.91 9.58 -11.31
N GLN A 245 11.22 8.35 -11.69
CA GLN A 245 10.24 7.34 -12.12
C GLN A 245 9.68 6.57 -10.93
N THR A 246 8.42 6.18 -11.05
CA THR A 246 7.81 5.15 -10.21
C THR A 246 8.63 3.86 -10.32
N PRO A 247 8.91 3.15 -9.20
CA PRO A 247 9.56 1.83 -9.27
C PRO A 247 8.79 0.87 -10.19
N ASP A 248 9.50 0.04 -10.95
CA ASP A 248 8.90 -0.84 -11.97
C ASP A 248 7.95 -1.92 -11.40
N TRP A 249 8.06 -2.21 -10.10
CA TRP A 249 7.17 -3.12 -9.38
C TRP A 249 5.90 -2.43 -8.82
N ARG A 250 5.79 -1.12 -9.00
CA ARG A 250 4.56 -0.33 -8.78
C ARG A 250 3.99 0.10 -10.13
N THR A 251 2.84 0.77 -10.12
CA THR A 251 2.15 1.19 -11.36
C THR A 251 1.69 2.64 -11.27
N ASN A 252 1.67 3.33 -12.42
CA ASN A 252 1.00 4.62 -12.57
C ASN A 252 -0.46 4.48 -13.06
N LEU A 253 -0.95 3.24 -13.25
CA LEU A 253 -2.29 2.98 -13.80
C LEU A 253 -3.40 3.70 -13.03
N TYR A 254 -3.30 3.71 -11.70
CA TYR A 254 -4.27 4.37 -10.81
C TYR A 254 -3.84 5.78 -10.38
N ALA A 255 -2.79 6.31 -11.01
CA ALA A 255 -2.30 7.67 -10.83
C ALA A 255 -2.45 8.52 -12.11
N ALA A 256 -3.07 7.96 -13.16
CA ALA A 256 -3.23 8.63 -14.45
C ALA A 256 -4.24 9.79 -14.39
N ASP A 257 -5.28 9.64 -13.56
CA ASP A 257 -6.14 10.72 -13.15
C ASP A 257 -5.52 11.38 -11.92
N CYS A 258 -5.56 12.72 -11.85
CA CYS A 258 -5.00 13.52 -10.76
C CYS A 258 -5.54 13.06 -9.39
N ALA A 259 -4.83 12.16 -8.71
CA ALA A 259 -5.28 11.58 -7.46
C ALA A 259 -5.33 12.66 -6.37
N GLU A 260 -6.37 12.66 -5.55
CA GLU A 260 -6.69 13.78 -4.68
C GLU A 260 -5.85 13.72 -3.39
N PRO A 261 -4.95 14.69 -3.13
CA PRO A 261 -4.28 14.79 -1.84
C PRO A 261 -5.28 15.23 -0.76
N VAL A 262 -5.19 14.71 0.47
CA VAL A 262 -6.21 14.94 1.51
C VAL A 262 -5.70 15.68 2.74
N SER A 263 -6.58 16.48 3.35
CA SER A 263 -6.41 16.94 4.74
C SER A 263 -6.76 15.84 5.73
N LEU A 264 -6.29 15.94 6.97
CA LEU A 264 -6.70 15.03 8.05
C LEU A 264 -8.23 15.06 8.25
N LYS A 265 -8.87 16.24 8.15
CA LYS A 265 -10.32 16.39 8.28
C LYS A 265 -11.09 15.59 7.22
N GLU A 266 -10.62 15.60 5.97
CA GLU A 266 -11.25 14.85 4.88
C GLU A 266 -10.99 13.35 4.99
N GLN A 267 -9.77 12.96 5.40
CA GLN A 267 -9.46 11.56 5.70
C GLN A 267 -10.40 11.03 6.79
N ILE A 268 -10.59 11.80 7.88
CA ILE A 268 -11.48 11.42 8.97
C ILE A 268 -12.91 11.21 8.45
N ALA A 269 -13.42 12.17 7.68
CA ALA A 269 -14.76 12.09 7.12
C ALA A 269 -14.93 10.89 6.15
N LEU A 270 -13.91 10.58 5.34
CA LEU A 270 -13.93 9.46 4.41
C LEU A 270 -13.95 8.12 5.15
N VAL A 271 -13.02 7.92 6.09
CA VAL A 271 -12.87 6.66 6.83
C VAL A 271 -14.07 6.44 7.76
N ASP A 272 -14.61 7.48 8.40
CA ASP A 272 -15.83 7.39 9.20
C ASP A 272 -17.05 6.99 8.35
N SER A 273 -17.11 7.43 7.09
CA SER A 273 -18.20 7.05 6.18
C SER A 273 -18.24 5.55 5.87
N TYR A 274 -17.13 4.84 6.08
CA TYR A 274 -17.04 3.38 5.99
C TYR A 274 -17.25 2.67 7.34
N GLY A 275 -17.33 3.40 8.45
CA GLY A 275 -17.38 2.83 9.81
C GLY A 275 -16.05 2.18 10.25
N LEU A 276 -14.93 2.58 9.63
CA LEU A 276 -13.60 2.00 9.89
C LEU A 276 -12.84 2.78 10.98
N ASN A 277 -11.74 2.21 11.44
CA ASN A 277 -10.87 2.82 12.46
C ASN A 277 -9.73 3.61 11.84
N PHE A 278 -9.02 4.38 12.65
CA PHE A 278 -8.00 5.33 12.22
C PHE A 278 -6.66 5.04 12.91
N THR A 279 -5.57 5.22 12.18
CA THR A 279 -4.29 5.53 12.80
C THR A 279 -3.78 6.86 12.26
N ALA A 280 -3.18 7.68 13.11
CA ALA A 280 -2.68 9.00 12.72
C ALA A 280 -1.27 9.19 13.27
N GLU A 281 -0.28 9.28 12.38
CA GLU A 281 1.11 9.51 12.76
C GLU A 281 1.41 11.00 12.89
N ALA A 282 1.92 11.44 14.03
CA ALA A 282 2.56 12.75 14.10
C ALA A 282 3.94 12.67 13.45
N LYS A 283 4.09 13.14 12.20
CA LYS A 283 5.41 13.18 11.54
C LYS A 283 6.30 14.20 12.23
N THR A 284 7.56 13.82 12.49
CA THR A 284 8.60 14.75 12.93
C THR A 284 8.79 15.84 11.88
N PRO A 285 8.54 17.13 12.20
CA PRO A 285 8.73 18.21 11.24
C PRO A 285 10.20 18.35 10.84
N GLU A 286 10.46 18.49 9.53
CA GLU A 286 11.81 18.69 8.98
C GLU A 286 12.18 20.18 8.84
N ILE A 287 11.63 20.98 9.75
CA ILE A 287 11.72 22.43 9.83
C ILE A 287 11.95 22.86 11.28
N ASP A 288 12.42 24.08 11.49
CA ASP A 288 12.63 24.60 12.84
C ASP A 288 11.30 24.74 13.60
N MET A 289 11.27 24.18 14.82
CA MET A 289 10.15 24.31 15.75
C MET A 289 10.55 25.21 16.93
N PRO A 290 9.66 26.10 17.43
CA PRO A 290 8.27 26.28 17.00
C PRO A 290 8.14 26.96 15.63
N PHE A 291 7.27 26.41 14.78
CA PHE A 291 6.99 26.97 13.46
C PHE A 291 6.35 28.36 13.61
N ASP A 292 6.83 29.32 12.81
CA ASP A 292 6.49 30.76 12.90
C ASP A 292 6.58 31.34 14.33
N GLY A 293 7.49 30.79 15.15
CA GLY A 293 7.82 31.29 16.47
C GLY A 293 6.84 30.95 17.58
N ASN A 294 5.68 30.33 17.29
CA ASN A 294 4.69 30.01 18.33
C ASN A 294 3.95 28.68 18.16
N TYR A 295 4.13 27.95 17.07
CA TYR A 295 3.50 26.65 16.87
C TYR A 295 4.46 25.53 17.26
N THR A 296 4.34 25.03 18.50
CA THR A 296 5.26 24.02 19.06
C THR A 296 4.91 22.61 18.60
N GLN A 297 5.80 21.65 18.85
CA GLN A 297 5.51 20.22 18.66
C GLN A 297 4.27 19.78 19.47
N GLU A 298 4.16 20.25 20.72
CA GLU A 298 2.99 20.00 21.56
C GLU A 298 1.69 20.57 20.95
N ASN A 299 1.76 21.77 20.34
CA ASN A 299 0.59 22.31 19.63
C ASN A 299 0.20 21.44 18.44
N PHE A 300 1.18 20.90 17.71
CA PHE A 300 0.94 20.02 16.58
C PHE A 300 0.27 18.70 16.99
N VAL A 301 0.82 18.00 17.98
CA VAL A 301 0.24 16.72 18.43
C VAL A 301 -1.10 16.89 19.15
N GLN A 302 -1.33 18.04 19.79
CA GLN A 302 -2.65 18.39 20.34
C GLN A 302 -3.66 18.73 19.22
N GLN A 303 -3.23 19.40 18.15
CA GLN A 303 -4.12 19.71 17.02
C GLN A 303 -4.67 18.43 16.35
N ILE A 304 -3.88 17.35 16.33
CA ILE A 304 -4.34 16.03 15.85
C ILE A 304 -5.52 15.54 16.70
N VAL A 305 -5.36 15.54 18.03
CA VAL A 305 -6.41 15.18 19.00
C VAL A 305 -7.65 16.06 18.80
N ASP A 306 -7.48 17.38 18.78
CA ASP A 306 -8.56 18.35 18.62
C ASP A 306 -9.33 18.14 17.30
N THR A 307 -8.65 17.66 16.25
CA THR A 307 -9.27 17.38 14.95
C THR A 307 -10.20 16.17 15.02
N PHE A 308 -9.80 15.09 15.72
CA PHE A 308 -10.67 13.93 15.97
C PHE A 308 -11.85 14.27 16.89
N ASP A 309 -11.59 15.01 17.96
CA ASP A 309 -12.63 15.49 18.89
C ASP A 309 -13.67 16.37 18.18
N SER A 310 -13.21 17.29 17.32
CA SER A 310 -14.07 18.16 16.52
C SER A 310 -14.94 17.38 15.53
N ALA A 311 -14.42 16.25 15.02
CA ALA A 311 -15.17 15.33 14.18
C ALA A 311 -16.09 14.38 14.99
N SER A 312 -16.06 14.44 16.32
CA SER A 312 -16.81 13.57 17.23
C SER A 312 -16.49 12.08 17.03
N ILE A 313 -15.24 11.77 16.73
CA ILE A 313 -14.75 10.39 16.65
C ILE A 313 -14.44 9.89 18.05
N ASP A 314 -14.94 8.70 18.37
CA ASP A 314 -14.64 8.04 19.65
C ASP A 314 -13.13 7.71 19.73
N PRO A 315 -12.40 8.11 20.79
CA PRO A 315 -10.98 7.83 20.94
C PRO A 315 -10.61 6.35 20.82
N SER A 316 -11.52 5.43 21.19
CA SER A 316 -11.32 3.97 21.03
C SER A 316 -11.21 3.50 19.58
N ARG A 317 -11.54 4.35 18.61
CA ARG A 317 -11.37 4.07 17.17
C ARG A 317 -10.03 4.62 16.63
N VAL A 318 -9.21 5.26 17.46
CA VAL A 318 -8.03 6.02 17.01
C VAL A 318 -6.76 5.52 17.68
N TRP A 319 -5.79 5.10 16.86
CA TRP A 319 -4.42 4.79 17.27
C TRP A 319 -3.53 5.97 16.88
N LEU A 320 -3.18 6.85 17.82
CA LEU A 320 -2.22 7.91 17.54
C LEU A 320 -0.81 7.33 17.57
N GLN A 321 0.03 7.64 16.60
CA GLN A 321 1.37 7.09 16.49
C GLN A 321 2.45 8.17 16.33
N SER A 322 3.66 7.91 16.82
CA SER A 322 4.82 8.81 16.63
C SER A 322 6.12 8.06 16.86
N PHE A 323 7.17 8.47 16.13
CA PHE A 323 8.56 8.06 16.39
C PHE A 323 9.19 8.81 17.58
N LEU A 324 8.56 9.87 18.07
CA LEU A 324 9.06 10.66 19.19
C LEU A 324 8.43 10.18 20.50
N PRO A 325 9.20 9.65 21.47
CA PRO A 325 8.66 9.26 22.77
C PRO A 325 7.95 10.42 23.49
N ALA A 326 8.40 11.65 23.27
CA ALA A 326 7.80 12.84 23.86
C ALA A 326 6.32 13.04 23.45
N ASP A 327 5.98 12.74 22.20
CA ASP A 327 4.60 12.84 21.70
C ASP A 327 3.70 11.79 22.37
N ILE A 328 4.22 10.57 22.51
CA ILE A 328 3.52 9.47 23.19
C ILE A 328 3.26 9.82 24.66
N PHE A 329 4.28 10.33 25.37
CA PHE A 329 4.14 10.76 26.75
C PHE A 329 3.18 11.94 26.89
N TYR A 330 3.19 12.87 25.92
CA TYR A 330 2.25 13.97 25.89
C TYR A 330 0.80 13.48 25.82
N TRP A 331 0.48 12.54 24.93
CA TRP A 331 -0.87 11.98 24.82
C TRP A 331 -1.27 11.17 26.05
N ILE A 332 -0.36 10.40 26.64
CA ILE A 332 -0.62 9.69 27.91
C ILE A 332 -1.01 10.67 29.01
N ASP A 333 -0.29 11.78 29.13
CA ASP A 333 -0.48 12.72 30.24
C ASP A 333 -1.64 13.70 30.01
N ASN A 334 -1.88 14.14 28.76
CA ASN A 334 -2.78 15.25 28.44
C ASN A 334 -4.03 14.84 27.67
N ALA A 335 -4.00 13.70 26.96
CA ALA A 335 -5.13 13.18 26.19
C ALA A 335 -5.36 11.68 26.49
N PRO A 336 -5.57 11.29 27.77
CA PRO A 336 -5.47 9.90 28.21
C PRO A 336 -6.42 8.95 27.47
N ALA A 337 -7.58 9.41 27.00
CA ALA A 337 -8.48 8.59 26.18
C ALA A 337 -7.85 8.12 24.85
N TYR A 338 -6.98 8.95 24.27
CA TYR A 338 -6.17 8.59 23.10
C TYR A 338 -4.85 7.91 23.52
N GLY A 339 -4.27 8.33 24.66
CA GLY A 339 -3.06 7.75 25.24
C GLY A 339 -3.14 6.25 25.52
N GLU A 340 -4.35 5.73 25.79
CA GLU A 340 -4.62 4.29 25.93
C GLU A 340 -4.27 3.47 24.69
N GLN A 341 -4.40 4.06 23.49
CA GLN A 341 -4.10 3.43 22.20
C GLN A 341 -2.91 4.07 21.48
N ALA A 342 -2.10 4.88 22.20
CA ALA A 342 -0.93 5.51 21.61
C ALA A 342 0.14 4.47 21.25
N VAL A 343 0.61 4.54 20.01
CA VAL A 343 1.55 3.61 19.39
C VAL A 343 2.91 4.26 19.28
N TYR A 344 3.88 3.74 20.01
CA TYR A 344 5.26 4.20 19.85
C TYR A 344 5.92 3.48 18.67
N LEU A 345 6.22 4.22 17.59
CA LEU A 345 6.96 3.69 16.44
C LEU A 345 8.44 3.61 16.79
N ASP A 346 9.03 2.43 16.65
CA ASP A 346 10.38 2.16 17.15
C ASP A 346 11.40 1.99 16.02
N GLU A 347 12.08 3.09 15.70
CA GLU A 347 13.24 3.14 14.79
C GLU A 347 14.59 3.04 15.53
N ARG A 348 14.60 2.84 16.85
CA ARG A 348 15.85 2.93 17.62
C ARG A 348 16.88 1.89 17.19
N ALA A 349 16.42 0.75 16.70
CA ALA A 349 17.27 -0.28 16.12
C ALA A 349 18.05 0.19 14.87
N ASP A 350 17.54 1.19 14.17
CA ASP A 350 18.14 1.72 12.93
C ASP A 350 19.14 2.85 13.18
N LEU A 351 19.15 3.45 14.38
CA LEU A 351 19.89 4.68 14.65
C LEU A 351 21.41 4.49 14.68
N ASN A 352 21.88 3.32 15.14
CA ASN A 352 23.31 3.04 15.29
C ASN A 352 23.57 1.53 15.47
N ALA A 353 24.85 1.15 15.54
CA ALA A 353 25.28 -0.25 15.63
C ALA A 353 24.84 -0.99 16.91
N THR A 354 24.57 -0.28 18.01
CA THR A 354 24.04 -0.83 19.28
C THR A 354 22.54 -0.55 19.46
N GLY A 355 21.90 0.07 18.47
CA GLY A 355 20.52 0.55 18.56
C GLY A 355 19.53 -0.57 18.84
N TYR A 356 19.74 -1.76 18.26
CA TYR A 356 18.87 -2.92 18.50
C TYR A 356 18.90 -3.34 19.98
N ASP A 357 20.09 -3.54 20.55
CA ASP A 357 20.26 -3.95 21.94
C ASP A 357 19.74 -2.87 22.92
N GLU A 358 19.95 -1.60 22.60
CA GLU A 358 19.44 -0.45 23.35
C GLU A 358 17.90 -0.38 23.33
N ALA A 359 17.29 -0.63 22.17
CA ALA A 359 15.85 -0.69 22.02
C ALA A 359 15.27 -1.82 22.88
N VAL A 360 15.81 -3.04 22.77
CA VAL A 360 15.40 -4.20 23.58
C VAL A 360 15.50 -3.91 25.07
N ALA A 361 16.65 -3.38 25.53
CA ALA A 361 16.90 -3.16 26.96
C ALA A 361 15.99 -2.09 27.59
N SER A 362 15.40 -1.20 26.78
CA SER A 362 14.60 -0.07 27.26
C SER A 362 13.09 -0.30 27.24
N LEU A 363 12.61 -1.39 26.62
CA LEU A 363 11.17 -1.73 26.55
C LEU A 363 10.48 -1.75 27.93
N PRO A 364 11.05 -2.33 29.00
CA PRO A 364 10.41 -2.31 30.32
C PRO A 364 10.21 -0.89 30.87
N GLY A 365 11.15 0.03 30.61
CA GLY A 365 11.06 1.41 31.05
C GLY A 365 9.98 2.20 30.31
N LEU A 366 9.74 1.87 29.03
CA LEU A 366 8.63 2.44 28.25
C LEU A 366 7.27 1.97 28.81
N ALA A 367 7.15 0.67 29.09
CA ALA A 367 5.95 0.10 29.70
C ALA A 367 5.67 0.73 31.08
N GLU A 368 6.69 0.90 31.91
CA GLU A 368 6.58 1.59 33.21
C GLU A 368 6.15 3.05 33.06
N ARG A 369 6.56 3.73 31.98
CA ARG A 369 6.13 5.10 31.67
C ARG A 369 4.69 5.20 31.16
N GLY A 370 4.03 4.07 30.90
CA GLY A 370 2.64 3.98 30.47
C GLY A 370 2.45 3.72 28.97
N VAL A 371 3.53 3.46 28.22
CA VAL A 371 3.40 3.00 26.82
C VAL A 371 2.77 1.61 26.82
N LYS A 372 1.73 1.42 26.01
CA LYS A 372 1.01 0.14 25.91
C LYS A 372 1.24 -0.58 24.59
N ILE A 373 1.55 0.16 23.54
CA ILE A 373 1.67 -0.37 22.18
C ILE A 373 3.02 0.07 21.60
N ILE A 374 3.78 -0.90 21.10
CA ILE A 374 5.05 -0.70 20.40
C ILE A 374 4.92 -1.14 18.94
N ALA A 375 5.52 -0.37 18.04
CA ALA A 375 5.49 -0.64 16.61
C ALA A 375 6.89 -0.60 15.99
N PRO A 376 7.69 -1.69 16.11
CA PRO A 376 8.93 -1.83 15.37
C PRO A 376 8.69 -2.26 13.91
N SER A 377 9.73 -2.19 13.09
CA SER A 377 9.71 -2.76 11.74
C SER A 377 9.84 -4.28 11.76
N ILE A 378 9.34 -4.96 10.71
CA ILE A 378 9.25 -6.44 10.65
C ILE A 378 10.58 -7.14 10.96
N TRP A 379 11.70 -6.65 10.42
CA TRP A 379 13.01 -7.27 10.60
C TRP A 379 13.42 -7.35 12.08
N GLN A 380 12.93 -6.42 12.91
CA GLN A 380 13.25 -6.41 14.33
C GLN A 380 12.53 -7.53 15.09
N LEU A 381 11.38 -8.01 14.60
CA LEU A 381 10.50 -8.97 15.29
C LEU A 381 10.80 -10.45 14.97
N ILE A 382 11.53 -10.71 13.89
CA ILE A 382 11.85 -12.07 13.43
C ILE A 382 13.34 -12.24 13.20
N THR A 383 13.81 -13.48 13.27
CA THR A 383 15.19 -13.86 12.96
C THR A 383 15.23 -15.24 12.31
N ALA A 384 16.24 -15.49 11.48
CA ALA A 384 16.49 -16.82 10.95
C ALA A 384 17.07 -17.75 12.03
N ASP A 385 16.46 -18.92 12.20
CA ASP A 385 17.10 -20.08 12.82
C ASP A 385 17.81 -20.88 11.71
N ASN A 386 19.14 -20.75 11.68
CA ASN A 386 19.96 -21.41 10.66
C ASN A 386 20.13 -22.91 10.89
N GLU A 387 19.88 -23.41 12.10
CA GLU A 387 19.96 -24.85 12.38
C GLU A 387 18.75 -25.58 11.81
N THR A 388 17.55 -25.00 11.96
CA THR A 388 16.29 -25.57 11.49
C THR A 388 15.86 -25.05 10.12
N GLN A 389 16.50 -24.00 9.60
CA GLN A 389 16.10 -23.27 8.39
C GLN A 389 14.68 -22.71 8.49
N SER A 390 14.34 -22.11 9.64
CA SER A 390 13.01 -21.55 9.90
C SER A 390 13.06 -20.11 10.39
N ILE A 391 11.98 -19.36 10.16
CA ILE A 391 11.78 -18.02 10.71
C ILE A 391 11.19 -18.16 12.12
N ILE A 392 11.79 -17.50 13.11
CA ILE A 392 11.36 -17.53 14.52
C ILE A 392 11.26 -16.12 15.11
N PRO A 393 10.51 -15.93 16.22
CA PRO A 393 10.50 -14.65 16.95
C PRO A 393 11.91 -14.24 17.40
N SER A 394 12.20 -12.94 17.30
CA SER A 394 13.46 -12.36 17.74
C SER A 394 13.51 -12.14 19.27
N THR A 395 14.67 -11.71 19.76
CA THR A 395 14.82 -11.26 21.15
C THR A 395 14.02 -9.99 21.44
N TYR A 396 13.88 -9.09 20.46
CA TYR A 396 12.99 -7.94 20.59
C TYR A 396 11.54 -8.36 20.78
N ALA A 397 11.03 -9.26 19.93
CA ALA A 397 9.65 -9.75 20.03
C ALA A 397 9.38 -10.38 21.41
N THR A 398 10.34 -11.16 21.91
CA THR A 398 10.26 -11.77 23.24
C THR A 398 10.26 -10.72 24.35
N ALA A 399 11.18 -9.75 24.30
CA ALA A 399 11.28 -8.69 25.30
C ALA A 399 10.05 -7.77 25.34
N ALA A 400 9.46 -7.45 24.18
CA ALA A 400 8.23 -6.66 24.11
C ALA A 400 7.06 -7.37 24.78
N LYS A 401 6.91 -8.68 24.54
CA LYS A 401 5.91 -9.51 25.23
C LYS A 401 6.14 -9.58 26.73
N ASP A 402 7.39 -9.80 27.15
CA ASP A 402 7.75 -9.88 28.57
C ASP A 402 7.49 -8.56 29.30
N ALA A 403 7.62 -7.42 28.60
CA ALA A 403 7.26 -6.09 29.09
C ALA A 403 5.74 -5.82 29.09
N GLY A 404 4.92 -6.72 28.53
CA GLY A 404 3.46 -6.58 28.45
C GLY A 404 2.99 -5.58 27.40
N LEU A 405 3.81 -5.30 26.39
CA LEU A 405 3.47 -4.39 25.29
C LEU A 405 2.67 -5.12 24.20
N GLU A 406 1.59 -4.50 23.72
CA GLU A 406 0.95 -4.88 22.46
C GLU A 406 1.92 -4.58 21.30
N ILE A 407 2.04 -5.52 20.36
CA ILE A 407 2.93 -5.39 19.20
C ILE A 407 2.09 -5.11 17.95
N ILE A 408 2.39 -3.99 17.30
CA ILE A 408 2.01 -3.69 15.91
C ILE A 408 3.29 -3.73 15.08
N THR A 409 3.26 -3.99 13.76
CA THR A 409 4.49 -4.00 12.95
C THR A 409 4.31 -3.40 11.57
N TRP A 410 5.40 -2.92 10.98
CA TRP A 410 5.41 -2.26 9.67
C TRP A 410 6.68 -2.58 8.84
N SER A 411 6.71 -2.44 7.51
CA SER A 411 5.57 -2.46 6.59
C SER A 411 5.69 -3.69 5.68
N PHE A 412 4.59 -4.42 5.52
CA PHE A 412 4.59 -5.76 4.95
C PHE A 412 4.96 -5.82 3.46
N GLU A 413 4.58 -4.84 2.64
CA GLU A 413 4.69 -4.95 1.18
C GLU A 413 5.55 -3.86 0.55
N ARG A 414 6.27 -3.09 1.38
CA ARG A 414 7.07 -1.94 0.92
C ARG A 414 8.37 -2.36 0.21
N SER A 415 8.85 -3.58 0.42
CA SER A 415 10.10 -4.10 -0.17
C SER A 415 10.03 -4.44 -1.67
N GLY A 416 8.84 -4.42 -2.29
CA GLY A 416 8.66 -4.95 -3.64
C GLY A 416 8.82 -6.48 -3.70
N PRO A 417 9.16 -7.05 -4.86
CA PRO A 417 9.36 -8.48 -5.02
C PRO A 417 10.51 -9.04 -4.17
N LEU A 418 10.28 -10.18 -3.54
CA LEU A 418 11.16 -10.84 -2.59
C LEU A 418 12.17 -11.78 -3.24
N GLU A 419 12.16 -11.96 -4.57
CA GLU A 419 13.12 -12.82 -5.31
C GLU A 419 14.60 -12.51 -5.00
N SER A 420 14.88 -11.30 -4.49
CA SER A 420 16.21 -10.83 -4.09
C SER A 420 16.42 -10.72 -2.57
N GLY A 421 15.55 -11.32 -1.76
CA GLY A 421 15.68 -11.39 -0.29
C GLY A 421 14.97 -10.27 0.49
N GLY A 422 14.10 -9.48 -0.17
CA GLY A 422 13.15 -8.60 0.52
C GLY A 422 13.71 -7.33 1.18
N GLY A 423 14.98 -6.96 0.91
CA GLY A 423 15.52 -5.67 1.35
C GLY A 423 15.48 -5.43 2.86
N TYR A 424 15.21 -4.18 3.27
CA TYR A 424 15.26 -3.74 4.68
C TYR A 424 14.31 -4.52 5.60
N TYR A 425 13.03 -4.64 5.23
CA TYR A 425 11.98 -5.21 6.09
C TYR A 425 12.14 -6.72 6.35
N TYR A 426 12.89 -7.42 5.50
CA TYR A 426 13.14 -8.87 5.59
C TYR A 426 14.61 -9.18 5.88
N SER A 427 15.41 -8.17 6.19
CA SER A 427 16.88 -8.29 6.26
C SER A 427 17.37 -9.31 7.29
N SER A 428 16.64 -9.53 8.38
CA SER A 428 16.97 -10.51 9.43
C SER A 428 16.69 -11.98 9.06
N VAL A 429 15.99 -12.20 7.95
CA VAL A 429 15.60 -13.53 7.44
C VAL A 429 15.90 -13.69 5.95
N ASN A 430 16.66 -12.77 5.36
CA ASN A 430 16.87 -12.69 3.90
C ASN A 430 17.43 -13.99 3.29
N ASN A 431 18.17 -14.78 4.07
CA ASN A 431 18.74 -16.04 3.65
C ASN A 431 17.72 -17.18 3.55
N LEU A 432 16.52 -16.98 4.10
CA LEU A 432 15.39 -17.89 4.03
C LEU A 432 14.32 -17.42 3.02
N ILE A 433 14.42 -16.17 2.53
CA ILE A 433 13.50 -15.58 1.56
C ILE A 433 14.03 -15.78 0.14
N ASN A 434 13.21 -16.35 -0.73
CA ASN A 434 13.56 -16.58 -2.13
C ASN A 434 12.41 -16.32 -3.12
N ASN A 435 11.17 -16.14 -2.64
CA ASN A 435 10.00 -15.92 -3.48
C ASN A 435 8.97 -14.99 -2.78
N ASP A 436 8.00 -14.51 -3.53
CA ASP A 436 6.96 -13.60 -3.02
C ASP A 436 5.99 -14.30 -2.06
N GLY A 437 5.77 -15.60 -2.23
CA GLY A 437 4.96 -16.43 -1.32
C GLY A 437 5.48 -16.45 0.12
N ASP A 438 6.80 -16.25 0.33
CA ASP A 438 7.42 -16.17 1.66
C ASP A 438 6.87 -15.00 2.52
N GLN A 439 6.17 -14.05 1.90
CA GLN A 439 5.38 -13.04 2.65
C GLN A 439 4.38 -13.70 3.61
N PHE A 440 3.72 -14.80 3.19
CA PHE A 440 2.78 -15.49 4.06
C PHE A 440 3.48 -16.28 5.18
N GLU A 441 4.67 -16.83 4.94
CA GLU A 441 5.47 -17.44 6.01
C GLU A 441 5.83 -16.40 7.08
N VAL A 442 6.22 -15.20 6.64
CA VAL A 442 6.55 -14.10 7.55
C VAL A 442 5.33 -13.61 8.32
N ILE A 443 4.19 -13.36 7.66
CA ILE A 443 2.99 -12.90 8.38
C ILE A 443 2.46 -13.96 9.35
N ASP A 444 2.66 -15.25 9.06
CA ASP A 444 2.26 -16.34 9.95
C ASP A 444 3.11 -16.36 11.23
N VAL A 445 4.43 -16.22 11.12
CA VAL A 445 5.29 -16.08 12.30
C VAL A 445 4.95 -14.80 13.07
N ILE A 446 4.73 -13.68 12.38
CA ILE A 446 4.36 -12.40 13.00
C ILE A 446 3.03 -12.51 13.78
N ALA A 447 2.00 -13.12 13.20
CA ALA A 447 0.69 -13.23 13.82
C ALA A 447 0.65 -14.31 14.90
N GLN A 448 1.12 -15.52 14.60
CA GLN A 448 0.92 -16.70 15.46
C GLN A 448 1.99 -16.83 16.53
N GLN A 449 3.25 -16.50 16.21
CA GLN A 449 4.39 -16.73 17.11
C GLN A 449 4.85 -15.45 17.80
N VAL A 450 4.97 -14.34 17.07
CA VAL A 450 5.22 -13.01 17.64
C VAL A 450 3.95 -12.43 18.25
N GLY A 451 2.76 -12.88 17.88
CA GLY A 451 1.52 -12.40 18.50
C GLY A 451 1.27 -10.91 18.25
N ALA A 452 1.74 -10.38 17.11
CA ALA A 452 1.39 -9.04 16.70
C ALA A 452 -0.12 -8.96 16.48
N THR A 453 -0.75 -7.91 17.00
CA THR A 453 -2.20 -7.74 16.92
C THR A 453 -2.63 -7.05 15.63
N LYS A 454 -1.71 -6.34 14.97
CA LYS A 454 -1.95 -5.58 13.74
C LYS A 454 -0.68 -5.47 12.89
N ILE A 455 -0.86 -5.29 11.58
CA ILE A 455 0.23 -5.11 10.61
C ILE A 455 -0.11 -4.02 9.59
N PHE A 456 0.85 -3.14 9.35
CA PHE A 456 0.81 -2.16 8.27
C PHE A 456 1.14 -2.81 6.93
N SER A 457 0.28 -2.60 5.93
CA SER A 457 0.32 -3.27 4.63
C SER A 457 0.06 -2.27 3.51
N ASP A 458 0.99 -2.20 2.55
CA ASP A 458 0.86 -1.35 1.35
C ASP A 458 -0.20 -1.90 0.37
N TRP A 459 -0.62 -3.16 0.55
CA TRP A 459 -1.78 -3.76 -0.13
C TRP A 459 -2.66 -4.52 0.88
N PRO A 460 -3.58 -3.83 1.57
CA PRO A 460 -4.33 -4.38 2.70
C PRO A 460 -5.10 -5.67 2.41
N GLY A 461 -5.40 -5.95 1.14
CA GLY A 461 -6.06 -7.20 0.72
C GLY A 461 -5.27 -8.43 1.12
N THR A 462 -3.94 -8.36 1.17
CA THR A 462 -3.08 -9.49 1.58
C THR A 462 -3.22 -9.79 3.07
N SER A 463 -3.06 -8.78 3.92
CA SER A 463 -3.18 -8.93 5.37
C SER A 463 -4.63 -9.22 5.80
N THR A 464 -5.63 -8.64 5.09
CA THR A 464 -7.05 -8.94 5.29
C THR A 464 -7.38 -10.41 4.97
N TYR A 465 -6.84 -10.94 3.87
CA TYR A 465 -7.01 -12.34 3.49
C TYR A 465 -6.51 -13.28 4.58
N TYR A 466 -5.27 -13.06 5.03
CA TYR A 466 -4.67 -13.83 6.12
C TYR A 466 -5.53 -13.73 7.39
N ALA A 467 -5.89 -12.52 7.81
CA ALA A 467 -6.73 -12.29 8.99
C ALA A 467 -8.06 -13.05 8.93
N ASN A 468 -8.76 -13.02 7.81
CA ASN A 468 -10.02 -13.75 7.64
C ASN A 468 -9.82 -15.27 7.67
N CYS A 469 -8.73 -15.78 7.09
CA CYS A 469 -8.45 -17.21 7.06
C CYS A 469 -8.13 -17.78 8.46
N PHE A 470 -7.55 -16.95 9.33
CA PHE A 470 -7.14 -17.31 10.69
C PHE A 470 -8.07 -16.78 11.80
N GLY A 471 -9.10 -16.00 11.45
CA GLY A 471 -10.06 -15.45 12.42
C GLY A 471 -9.49 -14.33 13.29
N LEU A 472 -8.60 -13.49 12.73
CA LEU A 472 -8.04 -12.32 13.38
C LEU A 472 -8.95 -11.11 13.13
N GLU A 473 -9.36 -10.41 14.20
CA GLU A 473 -10.30 -9.28 14.16
C GLU A 473 -9.69 -7.94 14.53
#